data_AF-A0A8T5GZ89-F1
#
_entry.id   AF-A0A8T5GZ89-F1
#
_cell.length_a   1.000
_cell.length_b   1.000
_cell.length_c   1.000
_cell.angle_alpha   90.00
_cell.angle_beta   90.00
_cell.angle_gamma   90.00
#
_symmetry.space_group_name_H-M   'P 1'
#
loop_
_entity.id
_entity.type
_entity.pdbx_description
1 polymer ?
#
loop_
_entity_poly.entity_id
_entity_poly.type
_entity_poly.pdbx_seq_one_letter_code
_entity_poly.pdbx_strand_id
1 'polypeptide(L)'
;MDMYDFSFFFSTMWVGPFWFAMLIYPEHKMTHKVLQGPWFFLGPLVVWWLVTIADPQGLIDLAKDSTDPNGVLEGLAGIMGTKAGASAAWAHMVAGDIFVTRWMWKRCLEH
;
A
#
# COMPACT_ATOMS: atom_id res chain seq x y z
N MET A 1 -17.18 -8.15 -9.33
CA MET A 1 -15.92 -7.54 -8.90
C MET A 1 -15.12 -8.62 -8.22
N ASP A 2 -13.93 -8.89 -8.73
CA ASP A 2 -13.05 -9.90 -8.14
C ASP A 2 -12.53 -9.40 -6.78
N MET A 3 -12.11 -10.31 -5.90
CA MET A 3 -11.48 -9.97 -4.61
C MET A 3 -10.35 -8.94 -4.79
N TYR A 4 -9.62 -9.04 -5.91
CA TYR A 4 -8.53 -8.14 -6.30
C TYR A 4 -8.99 -6.72 -6.64
N ASP A 5 -10.13 -6.59 -7.32
CA ASP A 5 -10.71 -5.26 -7.60
C ASP A 5 -11.10 -4.59 -6.26
N PHE A 6 -11.69 -5.36 -5.34
CA PHE A 6 -12.04 -4.87 -4.02
C PHE A 6 -10.79 -4.44 -3.22
N SER A 7 -9.74 -5.25 -3.24
CA SER A 7 -8.44 -4.92 -2.64
C SER A 7 -7.87 -3.59 -3.16
N PHE A 8 -7.90 -3.37 -4.48
CA PHE A 8 -7.39 -2.17 -5.13
C PHE A 8 -8.19 -0.91 -4.75
N PHE A 9 -9.52 -0.98 -4.79
CA PHE A 9 -10.37 0.15 -4.42
C PHE A 9 -10.32 0.41 -2.92
N PHE A 10 -10.31 -0.65 -2.10
CA PHE A 10 -10.26 -0.54 -0.65
C PHE A 10 -8.95 0.11 -0.18
N SER A 11 -7.79 -0.25 -0.75
CA SER A 11 -6.52 0.36 -0.35
C SER A 11 -6.52 1.87 -0.61
N THR A 12 -7.02 2.29 -1.76
CA THR A 12 -7.09 3.72 -2.15
C THR A 12 -8.10 4.48 -1.30
N MET A 13 -9.30 3.91 -1.12
CA MET A 13 -10.39 4.53 -0.38
C MET A 13 -10.12 4.59 1.13
N TRP A 14 -9.35 3.64 1.67
CA TRP A 14 -8.94 3.65 3.08
C TRP A 14 -8.00 4.82 3.39
N VAL A 15 -7.07 5.11 2.49
CA VAL A 15 -6.05 6.15 2.68
C VAL A 15 -6.58 7.56 2.39
N GLY A 16 -7.54 7.68 1.46
CA GLY A 16 -8.14 8.96 1.06
C GLY A 16 -8.55 9.89 2.23
N PRO A 17 -9.33 9.42 3.22
CA PRO A 17 -9.74 10.24 4.36
C PRO A 17 -8.58 10.81 5.18
N PHE A 18 -7.50 10.04 5.36
CA PHE A 18 -6.31 10.49 6.09
C PHE A 18 -5.56 11.58 5.31
N TRP A 19 -5.45 11.39 4.00
CA TRP A 19 -4.81 12.34 3.11
C TRP A 19 -5.58 13.67 3.06
N PHE A 20 -6.90 13.61 2.88
CA PHE A 20 -7.78 14.78 2.92
C PHE A 20 -7.74 15.51 4.26
N ALA A 21 -7.69 14.78 5.38
CA ALA A 21 -7.57 15.38 6.71
C ALA A 21 -6.26 16.17 6.86
N MET A 22 -5.14 15.63 6.34
CA MET A 22 -3.85 16.34 6.36
C MET A 22 -3.83 17.58 5.47
N LEU A 23 -4.49 17.54 4.31
CA LEU A 23 -4.47 18.65 3.36
C LEU A 23 -5.40 19.80 3.78
N ILE A 24 -6.62 19.50 4.23
CA ILE A 24 -7.63 20.53 4.54
C ILE A 24 -7.48 21.06 5.98
N TYR A 25 -7.16 20.17 6.93
CA TYR A 25 -7.14 20.50 8.36
C TYR A 25 -5.84 20.02 9.04
N PRO A 26 -4.67 20.56 8.64
CA PRO A 26 -3.37 20.07 9.11
C PRO A 26 -3.16 20.22 10.62
N GLU A 27 -3.59 21.31 11.25
CA GLU A 27 -3.35 21.57 12.69
C GLU A 27 -4.48 21.05 13.60
N HIS A 28 -5.52 20.43 13.03
CA HIS A 28 -6.70 20.07 13.80
C HIS A 28 -6.41 18.87 14.74
N LYS A 29 -6.87 18.96 16.00
CA LYS A 29 -6.60 17.94 17.05
C LYS A 29 -7.04 16.52 16.65
N MET A 30 -8.10 16.38 15.83
CA MET A 30 -8.52 15.07 15.29
C MET A 30 -7.52 14.50 14.29
N THR A 31 -7.00 15.32 13.37
CA THR A 31 -5.98 14.93 12.39
C THR A 31 -4.75 14.40 13.12
N HIS A 32 -4.26 15.14 14.12
CA HIS A 32 -3.18 14.69 14.98
C HIS A 32 -3.47 13.37 15.70
N LYS A 33 -4.66 13.21 16.31
CA LYS A 33 -5.03 12.00 17.04
C LYS A 33 -5.11 10.77 16.13
N VAL A 34 -5.63 10.94 14.91
CA VAL A 34 -5.79 9.88 13.92
C VAL A 34 -4.44 9.47 13.30
N LEU A 35 -3.54 10.44 13.08
CA LEU A 35 -2.19 10.21 12.54
C LEU A 35 -1.13 9.84 13.58
N GLN A 36 -1.45 9.94 14.88
CA GLN A 36 -0.57 9.50 15.96
C GLN A 36 -0.38 7.98 15.95
N GLY A 37 -1.40 7.20 15.57
CA GLY A 37 -1.31 5.75 15.48
C GLY A 37 -0.96 5.24 14.07
N PRO A 38 -0.49 3.99 13.93
CA PRO A 38 -0.18 3.36 12.64
C PRO A 38 -1.42 2.89 11.85
N TRP A 39 -2.60 3.46 12.13
CA TRP A 39 -3.90 3.02 11.59
C TRP A 39 -4.03 3.18 10.08
N PHE A 40 -3.36 4.19 9.51
CA PHE A 40 -3.34 4.40 8.06
C PHE A 40 -2.51 3.34 7.31
N PHE A 41 -1.60 2.65 8.00
CA PHE A 41 -0.76 1.60 7.42
C PHE A 41 -1.45 0.22 7.44
N LEU A 42 -2.37 0.02 8.39
CA LEU A 42 -3.10 -1.24 8.57
C LEU A 42 -3.91 -1.65 7.32
N GLY A 43 -4.57 -0.70 6.66
CA GLY A 43 -5.39 -0.99 5.48
C GLY A 43 -4.58 -1.60 4.33
N PRO A 44 -3.56 -0.89 3.81
CA PRO A 44 -2.68 -1.41 2.77
C PRO A 44 -1.96 -2.71 3.16
N LEU A 45 -1.56 -2.85 4.43
CA LEU A 45 -0.90 -4.06 4.93
C LEU A 45 -1.84 -5.27 4.91
N VAL A 46 -3.09 -5.11 5.34
CA VAL A 46 -4.12 -6.16 5.25
C VAL A 46 -4.39 -6.54 3.80
N VAL A 47 -4.47 -5.56 2.89
CA VAL A 47 -4.64 -5.82 1.45
C VAL A 47 -3.46 -6.61 0.89
N TRP A 48 -2.24 -6.22 1.23
CA TRP A 48 -1.03 -6.92 0.79
C TRP A 48 -1.02 -8.38 1.27
N TRP A 49 -1.38 -8.63 2.53
CA TRP A 49 -1.52 -9.99 3.07
C TRP A 49 -2.64 -10.78 2.40
N LEU A 50 -3.81 -10.17 2.18
CA LEU A 50 -4.94 -10.83 1.52
C LEU A 50 -4.59 -11.27 0.09
N VAL A 51 -3.90 -10.42 -0.67
CA VAL A 51 -3.47 -10.75 -2.03
C VAL A 51 -2.39 -11.83 -2.02
N THR A 52 -1.44 -11.75 -1.09
CA THR A 52 -0.37 -12.76 -0.95
C THR A 52 -0.91 -14.13 -0.57
N ILE A 53 -1.93 -14.19 0.28
CA ILE A 53 -2.60 -15.45 0.67
C ILE A 53 -3.49 -15.98 -0.46
N ALA A 54 -4.08 -15.10 -1.27
CA ALA A 54 -4.94 -15.48 -2.38
C ALA A 54 -4.16 -16.02 -3.59
N ASP A 55 -2.91 -15.60 -3.78
CA ASP A 55 -2.02 -16.09 -4.84
C ASP A 55 -0.65 -16.58 -4.31
N PRO A 56 -0.62 -17.72 -3.60
CA PRO A 56 0.62 -18.28 -3.06
C PRO A 56 1.54 -18.83 -4.16
N GLN A 57 1.00 -19.13 -5.36
CA GLN A 57 1.82 -19.57 -6.50
C GLN A 57 2.64 -18.41 -7.05
N GLY A 58 2.06 -17.22 -7.20
CA GLY A 58 2.81 -16.02 -7.59
C GLY A 58 3.97 -15.71 -6.63
N LEU A 59 3.80 -15.92 -5.32
CA LEU A 59 4.88 -15.71 -4.35
C LEU A 59 6.01 -16.75 -4.48
N ILE A 60 5.66 -18.01 -4.78
CA ILE A 60 6.64 -19.09 -5.00
C ILE A 60 7.44 -18.84 -6.27
N ASP A 61 6.79 -18.39 -7.35
CA ASP A 61 7.45 -18.07 -8.61
C ASP A 61 8.35 -16.84 -8.46
N LEU A 62 7.91 -15.80 -7.73
CA LEU A 62 8.79 -14.67 -7.37
C LEU A 62 10.00 -15.12 -6.55
N ALA A 63 9.80 -15.99 -5.57
CA ALA A 63 10.87 -16.46 -4.70
C ALA A 63 11.91 -17.27 -5.49
N LYS A 64 11.47 -18.11 -6.42
CA LYS A 64 12.36 -18.85 -7.32
C LYS A 64 13.12 -17.91 -8.25
N ASP A 65 12.44 -16.98 -8.90
CA ASP A 65 13.08 -16.05 -9.85
C ASP A 65 13.96 -15.02 -9.13
N SER A 66 13.70 -14.72 -7.85
CA SER A 66 14.56 -13.85 -7.03
C SER A 66 15.92 -14.44 -6.70
N THR A 67 16.09 -15.76 -6.87
CA THR A 67 17.39 -16.42 -6.73
C THR A 67 18.24 -16.36 -8.00
N ASP A 68 17.64 -15.98 -9.14
CA ASP A 68 18.35 -15.74 -10.40
C ASP A 68 18.43 -14.23 -10.70
N PRO A 69 19.62 -13.61 -10.64
CA PRO A 69 19.80 -12.19 -10.89
C PRO A 69 19.32 -11.71 -12.27
N ASN A 70 19.26 -12.60 -13.26
CA ASN A 70 18.82 -12.27 -14.62
C ASN A 70 17.31 -12.48 -14.82
N GLY A 71 16.68 -13.34 -14.01
CA GLY A 71 15.25 -13.67 -14.11
C GLY A 71 14.35 -12.83 -13.21
N VAL A 72 14.90 -12.14 -12.20
CA VAL A 72 14.07 -11.45 -11.18
C VAL A 72 13.14 -10.38 -11.75
N LEU A 73 13.58 -9.64 -12.78
CA LEU A 73 12.75 -8.61 -13.43
C LEU A 73 11.64 -9.22 -14.28
N GLU A 74 11.90 -10.37 -14.89
CA GLU A 74 10.95 -11.08 -15.76
C GLU A 74 9.87 -11.78 -14.91
N GLY A 75 10.27 -12.42 -13.82
CA GLY A 75 9.34 -12.97 -12.81
C GLY A 75 8.48 -11.89 -12.15
N LEU A 76 9.08 -10.74 -11.80
CA LEU A 76 8.34 -9.60 -11.28
C LEU A 76 7.34 -9.04 -12.31
N ALA A 77 7.75 -8.90 -13.57
CA ALA A 77 6.87 -8.46 -14.64
C ALA A 77 5.71 -9.44 -14.89
N GLY A 78 5.97 -10.75 -14.79
CA GLY A 78 4.94 -11.78 -14.89
C GLY A 78 3.87 -11.65 -13.80
N ILE A 79 4.30 -11.46 -12.55
CA ILE A 79 3.39 -11.31 -11.40
C ILE A 79 2.66 -9.97 -11.46
N MET A 80 3.35 -8.88 -11.77
CA MET A 80 2.73 -7.57 -11.94
C MET A 80 1.75 -7.53 -13.13
N GLY A 81 1.92 -8.41 -14.12
CA GLY A 81 0.97 -8.61 -15.21
C GLY A 81 -0.35 -9.28 -14.78
N THR A 82 -0.40 -9.86 -13.57
CA THR A 82 -1.63 -10.44 -13.02
C THR A 82 -2.44 -9.40 -12.23
N LYS A 83 -3.76 -9.60 -12.17
CA LYS A 83 -4.63 -8.75 -11.32
C LYS A 83 -4.21 -8.78 -9.85
N ALA A 84 -3.71 -9.92 -9.36
CA ALA A 84 -3.23 -10.09 -8.00
C ALA A 84 -1.97 -9.25 -7.75
N GLY A 85 -0.91 -9.48 -8.52
CA GLY A 85 0.35 -8.74 -8.36
C GLY A 85 0.19 -7.24 -8.55
N ALA A 86 -0.63 -6.80 -9.51
CA ALA A 86 -0.96 -5.38 -9.69
C ALA A 86 -1.64 -4.77 -8.45
N SER A 87 -2.59 -5.50 -7.83
CA SER A 87 -3.30 -5.04 -6.63
C SER A 87 -2.38 -4.99 -5.40
N ALA A 88 -1.49 -5.98 -5.22
CA ALA A 88 -0.50 -5.98 -4.14
C ALA A 88 0.52 -4.85 -4.30
N ALA A 89 1.04 -4.65 -5.52
CA ALA A 89 1.97 -3.57 -5.83
C ALA A 89 1.32 -2.20 -5.59
N TRP A 90 0.06 -2.02 -6.00
CA TRP A 90 -0.68 -0.79 -5.75
C TRP A 90 -0.89 -0.53 -4.26
N ALA A 91 -1.30 -1.55 -3.49
CA ALA A 91 -1.42 -1.41 -2.04
C ALA A 91 -0.09 -0.97 -1.41
N HIS A 92 1.03 -1.53 -1.86
CA HIS A 92 2.37 -1.13 -1.40
C HIS A 92 2.69 0.33 -1.76
N MET A 93 2.38 0.77 -2.98
CA MET A 93 2.56 2.15 -3.42
C MET A 93 1.73 3.14 -2.58
N VAL A 94 0.45 2.82 -2.35
CA VAL A 94 -0.45 3.64 -1.53
C VAL A 94 0.01 3.71 -0.07
N ALA A 95 0.56 2.62 0.47
CA ALA A 95 1.16 2.61 1.81
C ALA A 95 2.38 3.53 1.91
N GLY A 96 3.22 3.55 0.87
CA GLY A 96 4.38 4.44 0.78
C GLY A 96 3.97 5.91 0.67
N ASP A 97 2.98 6.22 -0.17
CA ASP A 97 2.48 7.59 -0.37
C ASP A 97 1.98 8.22 0.94
N ILE A 98 1.16 7.50 1.70
CA ILE A 98 0.64 8.01 2.98
C ILE A 98 1.73 8.15 4.04
N PHE A 99 2.73 7.27 4.02
CA PHE A 99 3.88 7.34 4.92
C PHE A 99 4.70 8.62 4.68
N VAL A 100 5.02 8.90 3.42
CA VAL A 100 5.76 10.12 3.02
C VAL A 100 4.93 11.37 3.30
N THR A 101 3.64 11.36 2.97
CA THR A 101 2.74 12.50 3.21
C THR A 101 2.67 12.84 4.71
N ARG A 102 2.54 11.84 5.59
CA ARG A 102 2.58 12.05 7.04
C ARG A 102 3.92 12.60 7.52
N TRP A 103 5.02 12.08 6.99
CA TRP A 103 6.36 12.55 7.35
C TRP A 103 6.55 14.02 6.97
N MET A 104 6.14 14.40 5.76
CA MET A 104 6.15 15.80 5.30
C MET A 104 5.25 16.68 6.19
N TRP A 105 4.02 16.24 6.47
CA TRP A 105 3.08 16.96 7.33
C TRP A 105 3.68 17.24 8.72
N LYS A 106 4.32 16.24 9.35
CA LYS A 106 4.99 16.41 10.65
C LYS A 106 6.12 17.42 10.57
N ARG A 107 6.92 17.39 9.50
CA ARG A 107 8.02 18.33 9.26
C ARG A 107 7.53 19.77 9.06
N CYS A 108 6.39 19.97 8.41
CA CYS A 108 5.81 21.30 8.22
C CYS A 108 5.26 21.91 9.52
N LEU A 109 4.91 21.09 10.50
CA LEU A 109 4.38 21.54 11.80
C LEU A 109 5.48 21.77 12.85
N GLU A 110 6.66 21.20 12.64
CA GLU A 110 7.86 21.48 13.46
C GLU A 110 8.46 22.82 12.99
N HIS A 111 7.99 23.92 13.60
CA HIS A 111 8.53 25.28 13.42
C HIS A 111 9.83 25.51 14.19
#